data_AF-A0A7Z6WH58-F1
#
_entry.id   AF-A0A7Z6WH58-F1
#
_cell.length_a   1.000
_cell.length_b   1.000
_cell.length_c   1.000
_cell.angle_alpha   90.00
_cell.angle_beta   90.00
_cell.angle_gamma   90.00
#
_symmetry.space_group_name_H-M   'P 1'
#
loop_
_entity.id
_entity.type
_entity.pdbx_description
1 polymer ?
#
loop_
_entity_poly.entity_id
_entity_poly.type
_entity_poly.pdbx_seq_one_letter_code
_entity_poly.pdbx_strand_id
1 'polypeptide(L)'
;ENTKAGHLTYIGNAEVGCDVNFGAGTITVNYDGQNKFKTEIGSNVFIGSNSTLIAPLEIGDNALTAAGSTITDNVPIDSIAIGRGRQVNKEGYANKKPHHPSQK
;
A
#
# COMPACT_ATOMS: atom_id res chain seq x y z
N GLU A 1 8.67 -4.50 -17.86
CA GLU A 1 9.91 -5.31 -17.95
C GLU A 1 10.91 -5.07 -16.81
N ASN A 2 10.96 -3.91 -16.10
CA ASN A 2 11.79 -3.75 -14.88
C ASN A 2 10.98 -3.53 -13.58
N THR A 3 9.80 -4.14 -13.46
CA THR A 3 8.95 -4.05 -12.27
C THR A 3 9.57 -4.79 -11.09
N LYS A 4 9.50 -4.20 -9.89
CA LYS A 4 10.16 -4.70 -8.68
C LYS A 4 9.17 -4.90 -7.53
N ALA A 5 9.21 -6.08 -6.92
CA ALA A 5 8.52 -6.39 -5.67
C ALA A 5 9.48 -7.18 -4.76
N GLY A 6 10.37 -6.46 -4.08
CA GLY A 6 11.54 -7.08 -3.44
C GLY A 6 11.27 -7.81 -2.13
N HIS A 7 10.25 -7.39 -1.35
CA HIS A 7 10.12 -7.83 0.04
C HIS A 7 8.65 -7.88 0.50
N LEU A 8 8.24 -9.01 1.07
CA LEU A 8 6.99 -9.15 1.84
C LEU A 8 5.74 -8.59 1.13
N THR A 9 5.62 -8.81 -0.18
CA THR A 9 4.55 -8.25 -1.00
C THR A 9 3.67 -9.38 -1.55
N TYR A 10 2.35 -9.18 -1.52
CA TYR A 10 1.38 -10.06 -2.18
C TYR A 10 0.77 -9.34 -3.38
N ILE A 11 0.89 -9.97 -4.56
CA ILE A 11 0.29 -9.50 -5.82
C ILE A 11 -0.58 -10.64 -6.36
N GLY A 12 -1.89 -10.46 -6.33
CA GLY A 12 -2.88 -11.46 -6.71
C GLY A 12 -3.97 -10.88 -7.60
N ASN A 13 -4.25 -11.56 -8.72
CA ASN A 13 -5.25 -11.12 -9.71
C ASN A 13 -5.03 -9.66 -10.16
N ALA A 14 -3.78 -9.30 -10.46
CA ALA A 14 -3.41 -7.96 -10.88
C ALA A 14 -2.80 -7.98 -12.28
N GLU A 15 -3.08 -6.93 -13.06
CA GLU A 15 -2.35 -6.57 -14.27
C GLU A 15 -1.43 -5.41 -13.94
N VAL A 16 -0.15 -5.53 -14.29
CA VAL A 16 0.89 -4.59 -13.85
C VAL A 16 1.75 -4.19 -15.05
N GLY A 17 1.86 -2.89 -15.27
CA GLY A 17 2.68 -2.28 -16.31
C GLY A 17 4.18 -2.43 -16.10
N CYS A 18 4.97 -1.74 -16.93
CA CYS A 18 6.43 -1.76 -16.82
C CYS A 18 6.94 -0.78 -15.76
N ASP A 19 8.12 -1.09 -15.22
CA ASP A 19 8.90 -0.20 -14.36
C ASP A 19 8.15 0.26 -13.09
N VAL A 20 7.23 -0.58 -12.61
CA VAL A 20 6.48 -0.36 -11.36
C VAL A 20 7.37 -0.73 -10.16
N ASN A 21 7.31 0.06 -9.10
CA ASN A 21 7.99 -0.26 -7.85
C ASN A 21 6.99 -0.53 -6.73
N PHE A 22 6.96 -1.76 -6.23
CA PHE A 22 6.22 -2.13 -5.04
C PHE A 22 7.11 -2.02 -3.80
N GLY A 23 6.76 -1.09 -2.92
CA GLY A 23 7.34 -1.00 -1.60
C GLY A 23 7.07 -2.26 -0.77
N ALA A 24 7.94 -2.53 0.20
CA ALA A 24 7.85 -3.72 1.04
C ALA A 24 6.53 -3.75 1.82
N GLY A 25 5.91 -4.92 1.97
CA GLY A 25 4.65 -5.04 2.71
C GLY A 25 3.41 -4.68 1.90
N THR A 26 3.51 -4.48 0.59
CA THR A 26 2.34 -4.14 -0.24
C THR A 26 1.43 -5.34 -0.40
N ILE A 27 0.11 -5.14 -0.28
CA ILE A 27 -0.90 -6.19 -0.45
C ILE A 27 -1.96 -5.72 -1.45
N THR A 28 -2.14 -6.47 -2.55
CA THR A 28 -3.35 -6.38 -3.37
C THR A 28 -4.45 -7.25 -2.75
N VAL A 29 -5.56 -6.64 -2.34
CA VAL A 29 -6.72 -7.34 -1.75
C VAL A 29 -7.71 -7.63 -2.87
N ASN A 30 -7.82 -8.90 -3.27
CA ASN A 30 -8.55 -9.30 -4.47
C ASN A 30 -9.75 -10.22 -4.20
N TYR A 31 -10.08 -10.54 -2.95
CA TYR A 31 -11.17 -11.47 -2.60
C TYR A 31 -11.99 -10.92 -1.44
N ASP A 32 -13.33 -10.92 -1.58
CA ASP A 32 -14.27 -10.37 -0.60
C ASP A 32 -14.93 -11.43 0.32
N GLY A 33 -14.62 -12.71 0.10
CA GLY A 33 -15.32 -13.83 0.74
C GLY A 33 -16.13 -14.70 -0.23
N GLN A 34 -16.36 -14.22 -1.47
CA GLN A 34 -17.07 -14.95 -2.52
C GLN A 34 -16.46 -14.71 -3.92
N ASN A 35 -16.19 -13.46 -4.28
CA ASN A 35 -15.80 -13.04 -5.61
C ASN A 35 -14.33 -12.58 -5.63
N LYS A 36 -13.69 -12.73 -6.80
CA LYS A 36 -12.35 -12.18 -7.05
C LYS A 36 -12.42 -10.95 -7.94
N PHE A 37 -11.65 -9.92 -7.61
CA PHE A 37 -11.61 -8.64 -8.32
C PHE A 37 -10.21 -8.34 -8.84
N LYS A 38 -10.13 -7.62 -9.96
CA LYS A 38 -8.87 -7.30 -10.63
C LYS A 38 -8.32 -5.97 -10.12
N THR A 39 -7.00 -5.87 -9.94
CA THR A 39 -6.30 -4.58 -9.80
C THR A 39 -5.53 -4.31 -11.09
N GLU A 40 -5.67 -3.12 -11.66
CA GLU A 40 -4.93 -2.66 -12.83
C GLU A 40 -3.95 -1.57 -12.40
N ILE A 41 -2.67 -1.77 -12.69
CA ILE A 41 -1.60 -0.86 -12.33
C ILE A 41 -0.84 -0.50 -13.60
N GLY A 42 -0.83 0.79 -13.94
CA GLY A 42 -0.11 1.36 -15.07
C GLY A 42 1.41 1.24 -14.96
N SER A 43 2.11 1.82 -15.92
CA SER A 43 3.56 1.87 -15.98
C SER A 43 4.14 2.96 -15.08
N ASN A 44 5.38 2.80 -14.63
CA ASN A 44 6.12 3.77 -13.82
C ASN A 44 5.47 4.13 -12.47
N VAL A 45 4.49 3.34 -12.01
CA VAL A 45 3.79 3.55 -10.75
C VAL A 45 4.70 3.26 -9.56
N PHE A 46 4.62 4.10 -8.53
CA PHE A 46 5.27 3.86 -7.25
C PHE A 46 4.24 3.49 -6.18
N ILE A 47 4.21 2.23 -5.78
CA ILE A 47 3.38 1.78 -4.67
C ILE A 47 4.17 1.87 -3.37
N GLY A 48 3.76 2.75 -2.46
CA GLY A 48 4.43 2.94 -1.18
C GLY A 48 4.42 1.69 -0.32
N SER A 49 5.45 1.50 0.49
CA SER A 49 5.55 0.35 1.41
C SER A 49 4.34 0.24 2.34
N ASN A 50 3.95 -0.99 2.67
CA ASN A 50 2.83 -1.30 3.55
C ASN A 50 1.49 -0.71 3.06
N SER A 51 1.32 -0.55 1.74
CA SER A 51 0.04 -0.13 1.17
C SER A 51 -0.90 -1.32 1.00
N THR A 52 -2.20 -1.07 1.18
CA THR A 52 -3.28 -2.03 0.94
C THR A 52 -4.12 -1.54 -0.23
N LEU A 53 -4.09 -2.27 -1.34
CA LEU A 53 -4.78 -1.91 -2.59
C LEU A 53 -6.04 -2.77 -2.71
N ILE A 54 -7.23 -2.19 -2.51
CA ILE A 54 -8.49 -2.96 -2.45
C ILE A 54 -9.13 -2.97 -3.84
N ALA A 55 -9.17 -4.13 -4.48
CA ALA A 55 -9.77 -4.33 -5.78
C ALA A 55 -11.32 -4.34 -5.71
N PRO A 56 -12.04 -3.96 -6.79
CA PRO A 56 -11.53 -3.54 -8.10
C PRO A 56 -10.92 -2.13 -8.06
N LEU A 57 -9.75 -1.97 -8.68
CA LEU A 57 -8.96 -0.75 -8.57
C LEU A 57 -8.10 -0.52 -9.80
N GLU A 58 -8.05 0.71 -10.29
CA GLU A 58 -7.13 1.17 -11.34
C GLU A 58 -6.18 2.25 -10.78
N ILE A 59 -4.88 2.08 -11.04
CA ILE A 59 -3.84 3.05 -10.71
C ILE A 59 -3.15 3.45 -12.01
N GLY A 60 -3.38 4.69 -12.45
CA GLY A 60 -2.87 5.21 -13.71
C GLY A 60 -1.35 5.36 -13.74
N ASP A 61 -0.80 5.54 -14.94
CA ASP A 61 0.64 5.67 -15.16
C ASP A 61 1.27 6.77 -14.28
N ASN A 62 2.53 6.56 -13.88
CA ASN A 62 3.34 7.48 -13.06
C ASN A 62 2.76 7.82 -11.68
N ALA A 63 1.61 7.26 -11.30
CA ALA A 63 0.96 7.56 -10.04
C ALA A 63 1.77 7.06 -8.84
N LEU A 64 1.49 7.65 -7.67
CA LEU A 64 2.13 7.28 -6.41
C LEU A 64 1.09 7.02 -5.33
N THR A 65 1.21 5.89 -4.63
CA THR A 65 0.50 5.68 -3.37
C THR A 65 1.47 5.89 -2.21
N ALA A 66 1.10 6.73 -1.25
CA ALA A 66 1.97 6.97 -0.10
C ALA A 66 2.02 5.73 0.80
N ALA A 67 3.19 5.44 1.37
CA ALA A 67 3.38 4.28 2.24
C ALA A 67 2.35 4.21 3.38
N GLY A 68 1.88 3.02 3.73
CA GLY A 68 0.88 2.82 4.78
C GLY A 68 -0.53 3.28 4.41
N SER A 69 -0.81 3.55 3.14
CA SER A 69 -2.15 3.93 2.68
C SER A 69 -3.02 2.71 2.42
N THR A 70 -4.30 2.83 2.76
CA THR A 70 -5.36 1.97 2.20
C THR A 70 -5.98 2.70 1.02
N ILE A 71 -5.97 2.08 -0.17
CA ILE A 71 -6.48 2.64 -1.42
C ILE A 71 -7.76 1.91 -1.82
N THR A 72 -8.87 2.64 -1.86
CA THR A 72 -10.22 2.14 -2.16
C THR A 72 -10.79 2.67 -3.47
N ASP A 73 -10.17 3.70 -4.03
CA ASP A 73 -10.66 4.43 -5.20
C ASP A 73 -9.53 4.58 -6.22
N ASN A 74 -9.90 4.62 -7.49
CA ASN A 74 -8.94 4.74 -8.59
C ASN A 74 -8.01 5.95 -8.37
N VAL A 75 -6.74 5.75 -8.70
CA VAL A 75 -5.72 6.80 -8.63
C VAL A 75 -5.43 7.25 -10.05
N PRO A 76 -5.75 8.50 -10.43
CA PRO A 76 -5.51 8.99 -11.79
C PRO A 76 -4.02 9.01 -12.15
N ILE A 77 -3.74 9.11 -13.45
CA ILE A 77 -2.40 9.36 -13.99
C ILE A 77 -1.73 10.56 -13.30
N ASP A 78 -0.41 10.49 -13.11
CA ASP A 78 0.44 11.55 -12.51
C ASP A 78 -0.01 12.04 -11.11
N SER A 79 -0.88 11.27 -10.42
CA SER A 79 -1.47 11.68 -9.15
C SER A 79 -0.86 10.96 -7.96
N ILE A 80 -1.01 11.58 -6.78
CA ILE A 80 -0.66 10.96 -5.50
C ILE A 80 -1.92 10.64 -4.68
N ALA A 81 -2.00 9.43 -4.14
CA ALA A 81 -3.04 9.03 -3.19
C ALA A 81 -2.45 8.80 -1.79
N ILE A 82 -3.10 9.37 -0.77
CA ILE A 82 -2.72 9.24 0.64
C ILE A 82 -3.95 8.83 1.45
N GLY A 83 -3.97 7.58 1.91
CA GLY A 83 -5.08 6.98 2.66
C GLY A 83 -4.64 6.51 4.04
N ARG A 84 -4.01 7.39 4.83
CA ARG A 84 -3.47 7.06 6.17
C ARG A 84 -3.69 8.19 7.18
N GLY A 85 -3.73 7.84 8.46
CA GLY A 85 -3.82 8.80 9.55
C GLY A 85 -2.56 9.66 9.68
N ARG A 86 -2.72 10.93 10.07
CA ARG A 86 -1.58 11.76 10.47
C ARG A 86 -1.04 11.29 11.81
N GLN A 87 0.28 11.22 11.92
CA GLN A 87 0.95 10.82 13.16
C GLN A 87 0.70 11.84 14.28
N VAL A 88 0.55 11.33 15.50
CA VAL A 88 0.54 12.12 16.74
C VAL A 88 1.53 11.52 17.73
N ASN A 89 2.39 12.36 18.30
CA ASN A 89 3.28 11.96 19.38
C ASN A 89 2.58 12.19 20.73
N LYS A 90 2.66 11.19 21.63
CA LYS A 90 2.23 11.29 23.04
C LYS A 90 3.47 11.13 23.92
N GLU A 91 4.16 12.24 24.18
CA GLU A 91 5.43 12.24 24.90
C GLU A 91 5.32 11.57 26.27
N GLY A 92 6.28 10.71 26.60
CA GLY A 92 6.33 9.95 27.86
C GLY A 92 5.25 8.87 28.03
N TYR A 93 4.28 8.73 27.11
CA TYR A 93 3.15 7.81 27.30
C TYR A 93 3.57 6.33 27.30
N ALA A 94 4.68 6.00 26.62
CA ALA A 94 5.26 4.66 26.61
C ALA A 94 5.69 4.19 28.01
N ASN A 95 6.03 5.10 28.93
CA ASN A 95 6.44 4.75 30.30
C ASN A 95 5.32 4.03 31.06
N LYS A 96 4.05 4.19 30.64
CA LYS A 96 2.87 3.54 31.23
C LYS A 96 2.54 2.19 30.60
N LYS A 97 3.35 1.70 29.65
CA LYS A 97 3.05 0.48 28.88
C LYS A 97 3.89 -0.70 29.38
N PRO A 98 3.33 -1.94 29.44
CA PRO A 98 4.02 -3.11 30.00
C PRO A 98 5.37 -3.46 29.36
N HIS A 99 5.61 -3.07 28.10
CA HIS A 99 6.89 -3.32 27.43
C HIS A 99 8.04 -2.46 27.97
N HIS A 100 7.75 -1.34 28.66
CA HIS A 100 8.77 -0.39 29.08
C HIS A 100 9.58 -0.96 30.26
N PRO A 101 10.92 -0.81 30.29
CA PRO A 101 11.76 -1.39 31.34
C PRO A 101 11.39 -0.98 32.77
N SER A 102 10.78 0.19 32.97
CA SER A 102 10.33 0.66 34.29
C SER A 102 9.01 0.04 34.77
N GLN A 103 8.32 -0.71 33.91
CA GLN A 103 7.09 -1.44 34.24
C GLN A 103 7.38 -2.92 34.55
N LYS A 104 8.65 -3.34 34.43
CA LYS A 104 9.12 -4.65 34.85
C LYS A 104 9.47 -4.65 36.34
#